data_AF-A0A1B8SLE8-F1
#
_entry.id   AF-A0A1B8SLE8-F1
#
_cell.length_a   1.000
_cell.length_b   1.000
_cell.length_c   1.000
_cell.angle_alpha   90.00
_cell.angle_beta   90.00
_cell.angle_gamma   90.00
#
_symmetry.space_group_name_H-M   'P 1'
#
loop_
_entity.id
_entity.type
_entity.pdbx_description
1 polymer ?
#
loop_
_entity_poly.entity_id
_entity_poly.type
_entity_poly.pdbx_seq_one_letter_code
_entity_poly.pdbx_strand_id
1 'polypeptide(L)'
;MFLVTPANPAQQRTLRPIYAQHQATAWAGYLDPDWDRSTDILPGTVMYRKEGELFAPYTGAGNQKPFGLSALFVAPKLGIDEVVSTGANNFTVWVGGEQAVFEILAPAFDQTADWSGSQVTDGGFVLLTGNSSGLLTPTGATHANAVAELIDVISTDKILVRLNRFNLTSAVAVGAS
;
A
#
# COMPACT_ATOMS: atom_id res chain seq x y z
N MET A 1 -30.05 -5.92 20.16
CA MET A 1 -28.71 -6.25 19.61
C MET A 1 -28.18 -5.00 18.93
N PHE A 2 -27.12 -4.40 19.45
CA PHE A 2 -26.46 -3.27 18.77
C PHE A 2 -25.75 -3.85 17.54
N LEU A 3 -26.26 -3.55 16.35
CA LEU A 3 -25.56 -3.85 15.11
C LEU A 3 -24.47 -2.79 14.97
N VAL A 4 -23.21 -3.20 15.01
CA VAL A 4 -22.08 -2.32 14.68
C VAL A 4 -22.26 -1.94 13.22
N THR A 5 -22.18 -0.65 12.90
CA THR A 5 -22.27 -0.15 11.53
C THR A 5 -21.28 -0.93 10.65
N PRO A 6 -21.69 -1.44 9.48
CA PRO A 6 -20.77 -2.00 8.49
C PRO A 6 -19.60 -1.03 8.36
N ALA A 7 -18.36 -1.51 8.47
CA ALA A 7 -17.14 -0.71 8.45
C ALA A 7 -17.24 0.36 7.36
N ASN A 8 -17.61 1.59 7.73
CA ASN A 8 -17.87 2.63 6.76
C ASN A 8 -16.50 3.09 6.25
N PRO A 9 -16.11 2.76 5.01
CA PRO A 9 -14.78 3.09 4.51
C PRO A 9 -14.57 4.61 4.43
N ALA A 10 -15.66 5.40 4.43
CA ALA A 10 -15.61 6.86 4.49
C ALA A 10 -15.34 7.42 5.89
N GLN A 11 -15.41 6.60 6.96
CA GLN A 11 -15.17 7.04 8.33
C GLN A 11 -14.02 6.31 9.02
N GLN A 12 -13.68 5.10 8.55
CA GLN A 12 -12.63 4.28 9.12
C GLN A 12 -11.42 4.27 8.20
N ARG A 13 -10.25 4.66 8.73
CA ARG A 13 -8.99 4.54 8.00
C ARG A 13 -8.70 3.08 7.70
N THR A 14 -8.56 2.77 6.41
CA THR A 14 -8.30 1.42 5.90
C THR A 14 -6.86 0.94 6.16
N LEU A 15 -5.97 1.82 6.58
CA LEU A 15 -4.59 1.51 6.97
C LEU A 15 -4.35 1.88 8.44
N ARG A 16 -3.85 0.91 9.22
CA ARG A 16 -3.55 1.08 10.64
C ARG A 16 -2.11 0.69 10.96
N PRO A 17 -1.28 1.63 11.44
CA PRO A 17 0.07 1.30 11.87
C PRO A 17 0.02 0.51 13.19
N ILE A 18 0.60 -0.70 13.23
CA ILE A 18 0.76 -1.47 14.47
C ILE A 18 2.12 -1.16 15.09
N TYR A 19 3.19 -1.38 14.32
CA TYR A 19 4.57 -1.08 14.73
C TYR A 19 5.22 0.00 13.85
N ALA A 20 4.46 0.53 12.90
CA ALA A 20 4.96 1.52 11.96
C ALA A 20 5.32 2.89 12.56
N GLN A 21 4.79 3.27 13.74
CA GLN A 21 5.12 4.58 14.34
C GLN A 21 6.61 4.75 14.67
N HIS A 22 7.36 3.65 14.84
CA HIS A 22 8.80 3.67 15.13
C HIS A 22 9.64 2.96 14.05
N GLN A 23 9.01 2.34 13.05
CA GLN A 23 9.67 1.51 12.03
C GLN A 23 9.31 1.90 10.59
N ALA A 24 8.31 2.78 10.40
CA ALA A 24 7.93 3.34 9.11
C ALA A 24 8.20 4.84 9.07
N THR A 25 8.50 5.33 7.88
CA THR A 25 8.68 6.74 7.58
C THR A 25 7.49 7.24 6.78
N ALA A 26 6.87 8.32 7.25
CA ALA A 26 5.94 9.10 6.46
C ALA A 26 6.75 9.92 5.45
N TRP A 27 6.77 9.49 4.19
CA TRP A 27 7.47 10.20 3.12
C TRP A 27 6.57 11.30 2.57
N ALA A 28 6.97 12.55 2.79
CA ALA A 28 6.25 13.72 2.30
C ALA A 28 6.50 13.96 0.81
N GLY A 29 5.50 14.47 0.12
CA GLY A 29 5.61 14.91 -1.27
C GLY A 29 4.29 15.47 -1.78
N TYR A 30 4.02 15.25 -3.06
CA TYR A 30 2.88 15.82 -3.76
C TYR A 30 2.12 14.75 -4.53
N LEU A 31 0.80 14.85 -4.55
CA LEU A 31 -0.03 14.07 -5.46
C LEU A 31 0.07 14.68 -6.87
N ASP A 32 0.23 13.83 -7.87
CA ASP A 32 0.27 14.22 -9.28
C ASP A 32 -0.92 15.10 -9.66
N PRO A 33 -0.71 16.38 -10.03
CA PRO A 33 -1.81 17.27 -10.38
C PRO A 33 -2.54 16.84 -11.66
N ASP A 34 -1.85 16.09 -12.53
CA ASP A 34 -2.40 15.56 -13.78
C ASP A 34 -3.16 14.25 -13.58
N TRP A 35 -3.18 13.70 -12.37
CA TRP A 35 -3.97 12.50 -12.08
C TRP A 35 -5.46 12.82 -12.19
N ASP A 36 -6.16 12.05 -13.02
CA ASP A 36 -7.53 12.28 -13.45
C ASP A 36 -8.60 12.00 -12.39
N ARG A 37 -8.19 11.52 -11.21
CA ARG A 37 -9.09 11.22 -10.07
C ARG A 37 -10.18 10.20 -10.43
N SER A 38 -9.93 9.36 -11.43
CA SER A 38 -10.88 8.33 -11.90
C SER A 38 -11.05 7.17 -10.91
N THR A 39 -10.07 6.97 -10.03
CA THR A 39 -10.04 5.96 -8.98
C THR A 39 -9.96 6.60 -7.60
N ASP A 40 -10.42 5.87 -6.58
CA ASP A 40 -10.26 6.33 -5.19
C ASP A 40 -8.91 5.86 -4.65
N ILE A 41 -8.18 6.77 -4.02
CA ILE A 41 -7.00 6.47 -3.22
C ILE A 41 -7.45 6.35 -1.77
N LEU A 42 -7.37 5.14 -1.25
CA LEU A 42 -7.63 4.85 0.16
C LEU A 42 -6.29 4.72 0.89
N PRO A 43 -6.22 4.99 2.20
CA PRO A 43 -5.06 4.63 2.98
C PRO A 43 -4.73 3.14 2.78
N GLY A 44 -3.52 2.82 2.33
CA GLY A 44 -3.15 1.45 1.94
C GLY A 44 -3.05 1.22 0.43
N THR A 45 -3.58 2.11 -0.42
CA THR A 45 -3.38 2.05 -1.87
C THR A 45 -1.88 2.11 -2.19
N VAL A 46 -1.41 1.21 -3.05
CA VAL A 46 -0.02 1.18 -3.52
C VAL A 46 0.24 2.39 -4.41
N MET A 47 1.25 3.16 -4.02
CA MET A 47 1.68 4.35 -4.75
C MET A 47 3.01 4.07 -5.45
N TYR A 48 3.23 4.73 -6.59
CA TYR A 48 4.55 4.82 -7.21
C TYR A 48 5.04 6.25 -7.22
N ARG A 49 6.36 6.39 -7.31
CA ARG A 49 7.04 7.67 -7.46
C ARG A 49 7.18 7.96 -8.96
N LYS A 50 6.48 8.98 -9.46
CA LYS A 50 6.48 9.37 -10.88
C LYS A 50 7.79 10.08 -11.25
N GLU A 51 8.12 11.11 -10.48
CA GLU A 51 9.36 11.89 -10.59
C GLU A 51 9.53 12.70 -9.29
N GLY A 52 10.77 13.02 -8.86
CA GLY A 52 10.97 13.94 -7.74
C GLY A 52 10.17 13.50 -6.52
N GLU A 53 9.41 14.36 -5.85
CA GLU A 53 8.50 13.96 -4.75
C GLU A 53 7.04 13.84 -5.21
N LEU A 54 6.82 13.57 -6.50
CA LEU A 54 5.51 13.41 -7.11
C LEU A 54 5.05 11.95 -7.09
N PHE A 55 3.87 11.72 -6.52
CA PHE A 55 3.27 10.41 -6.33
C PHE A 55 1.99 10.26 -7.14
N ALA A 56 1.76 9.06 -7.66
CA ALA A 56 0.52 8.66 -8.31
C ALA A 56 0.16 7.21 -7.96
N PRO A 57 -1.12 6.81 -8.09
CA PRO A 57 -1.54 5.43 -7.84
C PRO A 57 -0.83 4.45 -8.76
N TYR A 58 -0.37 3.34 -8.23
CA TYR A 58 0.22 2.28 -9.03
C TYR A 58 -0.83 1.61 -9.92
N THR A 59 -0.50 1.39 -11.20
CA THR A 59 -1.38 0.76 -12.19
C THR A 59 -0.74 -0.43 -12.90
N GLY A 60 0.50 -0.80 -12.55
CA GLY A 60 1.19 -1.92 -13.20
C GLY A 60 1.82 -1.58 -14.56
N ALA A 61 1.79 -0.31 -14.98
CA ALA A 61 2.45 0.09 -16.23
C ALA A 61 3.97 -0.12 -16.14
N GLY A 62 4.62 -0.51 -17.25
CA GLY A 62 5.99 -1.06 -17.24
C GLY A 62 7.10 -0.15 -16.70
N ASN A 63 6.87 1.16 -16.60
CA ASN A 63 7.80 2.13 -16.02
C ASN A 63 7.55 2.41 -14.53
N GLN A 64 6.49 1.86 -13.95
CA GLN A 64 6.11 2.11 -12.57
C GLN A 64 6.75 1.10 -11.62
N LYS A 65 7.30 1.60 -10.52
CA LYS A 65 7.82 0.78 -9.42
C LYS A 65 7.02 1.09 -8.15
N PRO A 66 6.40 0.09 -7.52
CA PRO A 66 5.76 0.28 -6.23
C PRO A 66 6.73 0.90 -5.23
N PHE A 67 6.29 1.92 -4.52
CA PHE A 67 7.14 2.71 -3.62
C PHE A 67 6.72 2.59 -2.16
N GLY A 68 5.42 2.59 -1.90
CA GLY A 68 4.86 2.51 -0.57
C GLY A 68 3.34 2.58 -0.60
N LEU A 69 2.74 2.78 0.57
CA LEU A 69 1.28 2.80 0.73
C LEU A 69 0.79 4.22 1.01
N SER A 70 -0.32 4.63 0.39
CA SER A 70 -0.94 5.93 0.66
C SER A 70 -1.23 6.08 2.15
N ALA A 71 -0.87 7.23 2.70
CA ALA A 71 -1.22 7.62 4.05
C ALA A 71 -2.48 8.49 4.12
N LEU A 72 -3.09 8.89 3.00
CA LEU A 72 -4.21 9.84 2.99
C LEU A 72 -5.40 9.32 2.17
N PHE A 73 -6.57 9.86 2.46
CA PHE A 73 -7.76 9.65 1.62
C PHE A 73 -7.81 10.69 0.49
N VAL A 74 -7.86 10.19 -0.73
CA VAL A 74 -8.23 10.97 -1.92
C VAL A 74 -9.22 10.12 -2.70
N ALA A 75 -10.46 10.09 -2.20
CA ALA A 75 -11.54 9.24 -2.66
C ALA A 75 -12.72 10.11 -3.15
N PRO A 76 -12.64 10.65 -4.38
CA PRO A 76 -13.70 11.48 -4.96
C PRO A 76 -15.07 10.80 -4.96
N LYS A 77 -15.16 9.48 -5.18
CA LYS A 77 -16.45 8.76 -5.20
C LYS A 77 -17.09 8.67 -3.82
N LEU A 78 -16.27 8.74 -2.77
CA LEU A 78 -16.72 8.81 -1.38
C LEU A 78 -16.89 10.25 -0.88
N GLY A 79 -16.56 11.25 -1.71
CA GLY A 79 -16.63 12.67 -1.35
C GLY A 79 -15.55 13.11 -0.35
N ILE A 80 -14.44 12.37 -0.23
CA ILE A 80 -13.36 12.66 0.70
C ILE A 80 -12.10 13.01 -0.08
N ASP A 81 -11.51 14.16 0.24
CA ASP A 81 -10.25 14.58 -0.34
C ASP A 81 -9.42 15.36 0.68
N GLU A 82 -8.47 14.67 1.31
CA GLU A 82 -7.58 15.26 2.30
C GLU A 82 -6.51 16.16 1.66
N VAL A 83 -6.34 16.11 0.33
CA VAL A 83 -5.24 16.72 -0.41
C VAL A 83 -5.64 18.06 -1.02
N VAL A 84 -6.84 18.15 -1.62
CA VAL A 84 -7.36 19.38 -2.23
C VAL A 84 -7.48 20.51 -1.21
N SER A 85 -7.81 20.17 0.04
CA SER A 85 -7.89 21.15 1.14
C SER A 85 -6.57 21.88 1.42
N THR A 86 -5.43 21.35 0.96
CA THR A 86 -4.09 21.93 1.19
C THR A 86 -3.70 22.96 0.12
N GLY A 87 -4.40 23.02 -1.02
CA GLY A 87 -4.10 23.92 -2.15
C GLY A 87 -2.77 23.64 -2.88
N ALA A 88 -1.93 22.77 -2.35
CA ALA A 88 -0.59 22.45 -2.88
C ALA A 88 -0.43 20.97 -3.25
N ASN A 89 -1.51 20.18 -3.19
CA ASN A 89 -1.50 18.73 -3.35
C ASN A 89 -0.55 17.99 -2.38
N ASN A 90 -0.38 18.50 -1.15
CA ASN A 90 0.49 17.86 -0.17
C ASN A 90 0.02 16.43 0.10
N PHE A 91 0.95 15.48 -0.04
CA PHE A 91 0.67 14.06 0.04
C PHE A 91 1.71 13.33 0.87
N THR A 92 1.32 12.16 1.37
CA THR A 92 2.18 11.34 2.22
C THR A 92 2.05 9.87 1.84
N VAL A 93 3.19 9.20 1.72
CA VAL A 93 3.28 7.76 1.48
C VAL A 93 4.03 7.12 2.64
N TRP A 94 3.47 6.06 3.21
CA TRP A 94 4.17 5.20 4.17
C TRP A 94 5.20 4.34 3.43
N VAL A 95 6.45 4.47 3.85
CA VAL A 95 7.54 3.58 3.47
C VAL A 95 8.15 2.96 4.72
N GLY A 96 8.76 1.79 4.60
CA GLY A 96 9.36 1.12 5.74
C GLY A 96 10.12 -0.13 5.34
N GLY A 97 10.74 -0.76 6.33
CA GLY A 97 11.40 -2.06 6.17
C GLY A 97 10.65 -3.17 6.90
N GLU A 98 11.31 -4.31 7.08
CA GLU A 98 10.75 -5.55 7.64
C GLU A 98 10.09 -5.44 9.03
N GLN A 99 10.34 -4.36 9.78
CA GLN A 99 9.74 -4.09 11.09
C GLN A 99 8.51 -3.16 11.01
N ALA A 100 8.21 -2.60 9.83
CA ALA A 100 7.11 -1.68 9.60
C ALA A 100 5.79 -2.43 9.36
N VAL A 101 5.11 -2.79 10.45
CA VAL A 101 3.88 -3.58 10.39
C VAL A 101 2.62 -2.71 10.33
N PHE A 102 1.73 -3.06 9.40
CA PHE A 102 0.44 -2.42 9.17
C PHE A 102 -0.69 -3.46 9.10
N GLU A 103 -1.83 -3.12 9.69
CA GLU A 103 -3.11 -3.78 9.40
C GLU A 103 -3.80 -3.02 8.26
N ILE A 104 -4.30 -3.76 7.27
CA ILE A 104 -4.99 -3.21 6.10
C ILE A 104 -6.38 -3.82 6.03
N LEU A 105 -7.37 -2.96 5.90
CA LEU A 105 -8.78 -3.31 5.86
C LEU A 105 -9.30 -3.19 4.43
N ALA A 106 -10.30 -4.00 4.12
CA ALA A 106 -11.07 -3.83 2.90
C ALA A 106 -11.73 -2.43 2.87
N PRO A 107 -11.82 -1.78 1.70
CA PRO A 107 -11.46 -2.29 0.37
C PRO A 107 -10.05 -1.86 -0.11
N ALA A 108 -9.10 -1.55 0.78
CA ALA A 108 -7.78 -1.05 0.39
C ALA A 108 -6.79 -2.15 -0.10
N PHE A 109 -7.23 -3.41 -0.16
CA PHE A 109 -6.50 -4.52 -0.75
C PHE A 109 -7.42 -5.33 -1.67
N ASP A 110 -6.82 -6.15 -2.54
CA ASP A 110 -7.53 -6.90 -3.57
C ASP A 110 -8.35 -8.05 -2.97
N GLN A 111 -9.64 -7.82 -2.71
CA GLN A 111 -10.53 -8.86 -2.15
C GLN A 111 -10.81 -10.03 -3.10
N THR A 112 -10.36 -9.95 -4.36
CA THR A 112 -10.57 -11.00 -5.37
C THR A 112 -9.38 -11.94 -5.52
N ALA A 113 -8.25 -11.63 -4.90
CA ALA A 113 -7.06 -12.48 -4.90
C ALA A 113 -7.23 -13.73 -4.00
N ASP A 114 -6.46 -14.79 -4.28
CA ASP A 114 -6.40 -15.98 -3.43
C ASP A 114 -5.52 -15.76 -2.20
N TRP A 115 -6.13 -15.22 -1.14
CA TRP A 115 -5.47 -15.02 0.15
C TRP A 115 -5.33 -16.32 0.95
N SER A 116 -6.23 -17.29 0.76
CA SER A 116 -6.18 -18.58 1.45
C SER A 116 -4.97 -19.42 1.04
N GLY A 117 -4.63 -19.44 -0.24
CA GLY A 117 -3.42 -20.09 -0.75
C GLY A 117 -2.13 -19.32 -0.45
N SER A 118 -2.24 -18.06 -0.01
CA SER A 118 -1.11 -17.17 0.27
C SER A 118 -0.67 -17.19 1.73
N GLN A 119 -1.37 -17.91 2.62
CA GLN A 119 -0.97 -17.99 4.03
C GLN A 119 0.07 -19.11 4.21
N VAL A 120 1.34 -18.72 4.34
CA VAL A 120 2.45 -19.67 4.51
C VAL A 120 2.56 -20.08 5.98
N THR A 121 2.55 -21.38 6.25
CA THR A 121 2.64 -21.96 7.61
C THR A 121 4.02 -22.55 7.92
N ASP A 122 4.93 -22.53 6.96
CA ASP A 122 6.26 -23.15 7.01
C ASP A 122 7.39 -22.15 7.33
N GLY A 123 7.05 -20.92 7.72
CA GLY A 123 8.00 -19.84 7.95
C GLY A 123 8.46 -19.11 6.67
N GLY A 124 7.89 -19.45 5.51
CA GLY A 124 8.00 -18.65 4.30
C GLY A 124 7.24 -17.32 4.39
N PHE A 125 7.44 -16.46 3.39
CA PHE A 125 6.73 -15.18 3.26
C PHE A 125 6.13 -15.05 1.87
N VAL A 126 4.98 -14.36 1.77
CA VAL A 126 4.38 -13.99 0.48
C VAL A 126 4.65 -12.53 0.20
N LEU A 127 5.22 -12.27 -0.98
CA LEU A 127 5.42 -10.93 -1.48
C LEU A 127 4.09 -10.36 -1.98
N LEU A 128 3.88 -9.06 -1.74
CA LEU A 128 2.72 -8.32 -2.19
C LEU A 128 3.16 -7.15 -3.06
N THR A 129 2.41 -6.92 -4.13
CA THR A 129 2.55 -5.77 -5.04
C THR A 129 1.19 -5.09 -5.25
N GLY A 130 1.13 -4.05 -6.08
CA GLY A 130 -0.14 -3.44 -6.47
C GLY A 130 -0.73 -4.11 -7.72
N ASN A 131 -2.06 -4.23 -7.81
CA ASN A 131 -2.72 -4.53 -9.08
C ASN A 131 -2.92 -3.25 -9.91
N SER A 132 -3.65 -3.34 -11.03
CA SER A 132 -3.92 -2.19 -11.90
C SER A 132 -4.75 -1.07 -11.27
N SER A 133 -5.39 -1.36 -10.12
CA SER A 133 -6.17 -0.40 -9.33
C SER A 133 -5.40 0.09 -8.09
N GLY A 134 -4.11 -0.26 -7.97
CA GLY A 134 -3.30 0.08 -6.81
C GLY A 134 -3.68 -0.66 -5.53
N LEU A 135 -4.46 -1.74 -5.62
CA LEU A 135 -4.78 -2.57 -4.45
C LEU A 135 -3.66 -3.59 -4.21
N LEU A 136 -3.31 -3.80 -2.94
CA LEU A 136 -2.34 -4.83 -2.58
C LEU A 136 -2.84 -6.22 -2.97
N THR A 137 -1.99 -6.99 -3.65
CA THR A 137 -2.29 -8.33 -4.14
C THR A 137 -1.03 -9.20 -4.12
N PRO A 138 -1.15 -10.52 -3.85
CA PRO A 138 -0.06 -11.48 -4.08
C PRO A 138 0.14 -11.78 -5.58
N THR A 139 -0.89 -11.56 -6.40
CA THR A 139 -0.88 -11.89 -7.83
C THR A 139 0.16 -11.05 -8.58
N GLY A 140 1.11 -11.71 -9.24
CA GLY A 140 2.15 -11.04 -10.03
C GLY A 140 3.23 -10.35 -9.18
N ALA A 141 3.26 -10.60 -7.86
CA ALA A 141 4.33 -10.13 -7.01
C ALA A 141 5.63 -10.91 -7.30
N THR A 142 6.73 -10.16 -7.36
CA THR A 142 8.09 -10.62 -7.61
C THR A 142 9.03 -9.85 -6.70
N HIS A 143 10.26 -10.33 -6.53
CA HIS A 143 11.28 -9.61 -5.77
C HIS A 143 11.62 -8.21 -6.32
N ALA A 144 11.30 -7.94 -7.59
CA ALA A 144 11.60 -6.66 -8.24
C ALA A 144 10.48 -5.61 -8.08
N ASN A 145 9.24 -6.03 -7.78
CA ASN A 145 8.07 -5.15 -7.66
C ASN A 145 7.32 -5.29 -6.32
N ALA A 146 7.83 -6.07 -5.38
CA ALA A 146 7.23 -6.17 -4.06
C ALA A 146 7.33 -4.83 -3.30
N VAL A 147 6.28 -4.51 -2.55
CA VAL A 147 6.23 -3.34 -1.65
C VAL A 147 5.95 -3.75 -0.21
N ALA A 148 5.41 -4.95 -0.02
CA ALA A 148 5.07 -5.50 1.28
C ALA A 148 5.20 -7.02 1.27
N GLU A 149 5.18 -7.60 2.45
CA GLU A 149 5.06 -9.02 2.68
C GLU A 149 3.84 -9.29 3.55
N LEU A 150 3.11 -10.35 3.21
CA LEU A 150 1.99 -10.84 4.00
C LEU A 150 2.52 -11.52 5.27
N ILE A 151 2.05 -11.05 6.42
CA ILE A 151 2.29 -11.70 7.72
C ILE A 151 1.13 -12.65 8.01
N ASP A 152 -0.10 -12.17 7.87
CA ASP A 152 -1.28 -12.95 8.23
C ASP A 152 -2.54 -12.48 7.50
N VAL A 153 -3.48 -13.41 7.31
CA VAL A 153 -4.83 -13.14 6.80
C VAL A 153 -5.78 -13.31 7.99
N ILE A 154 -6.14 -12.20 8.63
CA ILE A 154 -6.93 -12.24 9.87
C ILE A 154 -8.41 -12.53 9.55
N SER A 155 -8.92 -12.00 8.44
CA SER A 155 -10.25 -12.29 7.92
C SER A 155 -10.34 -11.91 6.44
N THR A 156 -11.49 -12.14 5.80
CA THR A 156 -11.77 -11.71 4.42
C THR A 156 -11.66 -10.21 4.20
N ASP A 157 -11.77 -9.41 5.28
CA ASP A 157 -11.76 -7.95 5.24
C ASP A 157 -10.50 -7.35 5.87
N LYS A 158 -9.53 -8.19 6.27
CA LYS A 158 -8.41 -7.73 7.09
C LYS A 158 -7.15 -8.58 6.92
N ILE A 159 -6.08 -7.92 6.49
CA ILE A 159 -4.75 -8.52 6.36
C ILE A 159 -3.74 -7.80 7.24
N LEU A 160 -2.68 -8.50 7.60
CA LEU A 160 -1.53 -7.98 8.31
C LEU A 160 -0.30 -8.07 7.42
N VAL A 161 0.39 -6.94 7.23
CA VAL A 161 1.55 -6.87 6.34
C VAL A 161 2.72 -6.18 7.01
N ARG A 162 3.93 -6.47 6.56
CA ARG A 162 5.11 -5.63 6.79
C ARG A 162 5.55 -4.99 5.48
N LEU A 163 6.00 -3.76 5.52
CA LEU A 163 6.56 -3.13 4.33
C LEU A 163 7.90 -3.78 3.97
N ASN A 164 8.13 -3.95 2.67
CA ASN A 164 9.42 -4.35 2.15
C ASN A 164 9.72 -3.53 0.91
N ARG A 165 10.52 -2.47 1.09
CA ARG A 165 10.97 -1.60 0.01
C ARG A 165 12.20 -2.15 -0.72
N PHE A 166 12.85 -3.20 -0.21
CA PHE A 166 14.12 -3.65 -0.76
C PHE A 166 13.93 -4.42 -2.07
N ASN A 167 14.61 -3.97 -3.11
CA ASN A 167 14.83 -4.80 -4.28
C ASN A 167 15.87 -5.88 -3.91
N LEU A 168 15.37 -7.05 -3.51
CA LEU A 168 16.19 -8.18 -3.10
C LEU A 168 17.05 -8.75 -4.26
N THR A 169 16.81 -8.34 -5.51
CA THR A 169 17.66 -8.68 -6.66
C THR A 169 18.77 -7.65 -6.94
N SER A 170 18.81 -6.53 -6.21
CA SER A 170 19.84 -5.47 -6.37
C SER A 170 21.00 -5.58 -5.38
N ALA A 171 21.05 -6.65 -4.58
CA ALA A 171 22.20 -6.92 -3.73
C ALA A 171 23.44 -7.17 -4.60
N VAL A 172 24.37 -6.21 -4.60
CA VAL A 172 25.70 -6.40 -5.18
C VAL A 172 26.57 -7.06 -4.11
N ALA A 173 27.13 -8.23 -4.41
CA ALA A 173 28.14 -8.83 -3.53
C ALA A 173 29.33 -7.88 -3.42
N VAL A 174 29.60 -7.36 -2.23
CA VAL A 174 30.84 -6.63 -1.95
C VAL A 174 31.94 -7.68 -1.80
N GLY A 175 32.89 -7.72 -2.74
CA GLY A 175 34.09 -8.55 -2.63
C GLY A 175 34.30 -9.62 -3.68
N ALA A 176 33.61 -9.58 -4.83
CA ALA A 176 34.08 -10.32 -6.01
C ALA A 176 35.23 -9.54 -6.68
N SER A 177 36.42 -9.64 -6.09
CA SER A 177 37.71 -9.33 -6.72
C SER A 177 38.42 -10.62 -7.08
#